data_AF-A0A014NY94-F1
#
_entry.id   AF-A0A014NY94-F1
#
_cell.length_a   1.000
_cell.length_b   1.000
_cell.length_c   1.000
_cell.angle_alpha   90.00
_cell.angle_beta   90.00
_cell.angle_gamma   90.00
#
_symmetry.space_group_name_H-M   'P 1'
#
loop_
_entity.id
_entity.type
_entity.pdbx_description
1 polymer ?
#
loop_
_entity_poly.entity_id
_entity_poly.type
_entity_poly.pdbx_seq_one_letter_code
_entity_poly.pdbx_strand_id
1 'polypeptide(L)'
;MQFSALARAGEGLTQWRPLAMGFITLVACGLLVFVSQALARGMGGFAGMLLFGLLMLATAVVFFSGVSAVGVMLMDKAQGIAVRGFADAAYAGLLCVPKFLGLALLALVATLLFYLVAAIIYFVCKIPLLGAVLAFVAHPVLIIAASALIVAWVCVVAPMFAPAVWSGLPFKAALASVIGIARNRLVEVVLMQIVLYIILMVITGLLFMGLLPVSISLTAMGTGIAAGGAGGMGLEGLMYMGPRALSHMGMSGSVIGLWLGVGVLFCVIFALLGQVAVMGQNLVYLQASASIDSTGEEQALDGVWSDVRKRAEEAKERAKAAAERAKQVAAQKAQEVAAANEARKAAAAEQAQQQAALAAEREAARQAAESARLQAEQAAAEQAAAAQQAAQEAQRLADAQPAAAPQTPDAAPAAPVAAPSCPSCHGQVGRTDSFCEHCGHKLKP
;
A
#
# COMPACT_ATOMS: atom_id res chain seq x y z
N MET A 1 36.39 26.29 19.35
CA MET A 1 35.16 26.16 20.18
C MET A 1 35.29 27.03 21.41
N GLN A 2 34.41 28.00 21.60
CA GLN A 2 34.44 28.86 22.79
C GLN A 2 33.51 28.25 23.86
N PHE A 3 34.08 27.56 24.86
CA PHE A 3 33.32 27.01 25.99
C PHE A 3 32.49 28.08 26.74
N SER A 4 32.88 29.34 26.62
CA SER A 4 32.11 30.49 27.12
C SER A 4 30.68 30.56 26.56
N ALA A 5 30.44 30.07 25.33
CA ALA A 5 29.12 30.04 24.73
C ALA A 5 28.15 29.12 25.48
N LEU A 6 28.63 27.97 25.95
CA LEU A 6 27.83 27.01 26.70
C LEU A 6 27.61 27.48 28.14
N ALA A 7 28.59 28.15 28.74
CA ALA A 7 28.43 28.80 30.05
C ALA A 7 27.33 29.90 30.01
N ARG A 8 27.21 30.60 28.88
CA ARG A 8 26.15 31.59 28.65
C ARG A 8 24.75 30.98 28.47
N ALA A 9 24.62 29.69 28.20
CA ALA A 9 23.30 29.04 28.20
C ALA A 9 22.60 29.16 29.57
N GLY A 10 23.39 29.20 30.65
CA GLY A 10 22.90 29.46 32.01
C GLY A 10 22.36 30.88 32.23
N GLU A 11 22.75 31.87 31.41
CA GLU A 11 22.16 33.22 31.45
C GLU A 11 20.66 33.18 31.18
N GLY A 12 20.19 32.17 30.44
CA GLY A 12 18.78 31.90 30.25
C GLY A 12 18.06 31.90 31.60
N LEU A 13 18.52 31.12 32.58
CA LEU A 13 17.88 30.96 33.90
C LEU A 13 17.72 32.27 34.68
N THR A 14 18.57 33.27 34.42
CA THR A 14 18.50 34.58 35.09
C THR A 14 17.34 35.45 34.57
N GLN A 15 16.78 35.11 33.41
CA GLN A 15 15.71 35.88 32.79
C GLN A 15 14.34 35.37 33.27
N TRP A 16 13.71 36.14 34.15
CA TRP A 16 12.41 35.77 34.70
C TRP A 16 11.25 35.91 33.69
N ARG A 17 11.34 36.83 32.72
CA ARG A 17 10.25 37.05 31.74
C ARG A 17 10.06 35.85 30.79
N PRO A 18 11.10 35.31 30.13
CA PRO A 18 10.96 34.09 29.33
C PRO A 18 10.51 32.90 30.20
N LEU A 19 10.97 32.83 31.45
CA LEU A 19 10.60 31.75 32.37
C LEU A 19 9.10 31.79 32.68
N ALA A 20 8.60 32.97 33.04
CA ALA A 20 7.18 33.19 33.28
C ALA A 20 6.34 32.88 32.03
N MET A 21 6.79 33.32 30.85
CA MET A 21 6.09 33.03 29.59
C MET A 21 6.03 31.52 29.28
N GLY A 22 7.14 30.80 29.48
CA GLY A 22 7.19 29.35 29.33
C GLY A 22 6.28 28.64 30.32
N PHE A 23 6.31 29.04 31.59
CA PHE A 23 5.42 28.50 32.62
C PHE A 23 3.94 28.75 32.30
N ILE A 24 3.57 29.99 31.95
CA ILE A 24 2.20 30.35 31.56
C ILE A 24 1.75 29.53 30.33
N THR A 25 2.63 29.35 29.35
CA THR A 25 2.35 28.53 28.16
C THR A 25 2.02 27.10 28.55
N LEU A 26 2.83 26.47 29.42
CA LEU A 26 2.63 25.09 29.85
C LEU A 26 1.35 24.93 30.69
N VAL A 27 1.08 25.86 31.59
CA VAL A 27 -0.16 25.89 32.38
C VAL A 27 -1.38 26.07 31.48
N ALA A 28 -1.34 27.01 30.54
CA ALA A 28 -2.42 27.24 29.58
C ALA A 28 -2.68 26.00 28.71
N CYS A 29 -1.63 25.33 28.23
CA CYS A 29 -1.74 24.06 27.50
C CYS A 29 -2.37 22.97 28.38
N GLY A 30 -1.91 22.82 29.62
CA GLY A 30 -2.45 21.84 30.57
C GLY A 30 -3.94 22.06 30.84
N LEU A 31 -4.35 23.32 31.06
CA LEU A 31 -5.75 23.69 31.25
C LEU A 31 -6.59 23.42 30.00
N LEU A 32 -6.09 23.76 28.81
CA LEU A 32 -6.79 23.48 27.55
C LEU A 32 -6.95 21.99 27.30
N VAL A 33 -5.92 21.18 27.56
CA VAL A 33 -6.01 19.72 27.48
C VAL A 33 -7.05 19.20 28.47
N PHE A 34 -7.05 19.67 29.72
CA PHE A 34 -8.03 19.27 30.71
C PHE A 34 -9.47 19.62 30.29
N VAL A 35 -9.71 20.86 29.89
CA VAL A 35 -11.02 21.35 29.42
C VAL A 35 -11.46 20.59 28.17
N SER A 36 -10.56 20.34 27.22
CA SER A 36 -10.87 19.59 26.00
C SER A 36 -11.34 18.18 26.29
N GLN A 37 -10.70 17.48 27.24
CA GLN A 37 -11.12 16.15 27.65
C GLN A 37 -12.43 16.18 28.43
N ALA A 38 -12.64 17.17 29.31
CA ALA A 38 -13.89 17.31 30.05
C ALA A 38 -15.09 17.53 29.13
N LEU A 39 -14.97 18.45 28.16
CA LEU A 39 -16.01 18.74 27.17
C LEU A 39 -16.28 17.55 26.24
N ALA A 40 -15.22 16.88 25.77
CA ALA A 40 -15.35 15.72 24.89
C ALA A 40 -16.06 14.54 25.57
N ARG A 41 -15.80 14.31 26.87
CA ARG A 41 -16.52 13.31 27.66
C ARG A 41 -18.00 13.67 27.87
N GLY A 42 -18.33 14.96 28.02
CA GLY A 42 -19.70 15.43 28.19
C GLY A 42 -20.58 15.24 26.95
N MET A 43 -20.02 15.41 25.75
CA MET A 43 -20.76 15.21 24.49
C MET A 43 -20.83 13.76 24.04
N GLY A 44 -19.76 12.98 24.26
CA GLY A 44 -19.66 11.59 23.80
C GLY A 44 -19.70 11.42 22.26
N GLY A 45 -19.51 10.17 21.81
CA GLY A 45 -19.61 9.80 20.40
C GLY A 45 -18.65 10.52 19.45
N PHE A 46 -19.01 10.55 18.17
CA PHE A 46 -18.21 11.18 17.11
C PHE A 46 -18.10 12.70 17.27
N ALA A 47 -19.16 13.36 17.75
CA ALA A 47 -19.16 14.80 17.99
C ALA A 47 -18.15 15.21 19.08
N GLY A 48 -18.07 14.44 20.18
CA GLY A 48 -17.05 14.63 21.21
C GLY A 48 -15.62 14.42 20.68
N MET A 49 -15.42 13.44 19.79
CA MET A 49 -14.12 13.19 19.16
C MET A 49 -13.69 14.34 18.24
N LEU A 50 -14.60 14.89 17.43
CA LEU A 50 -14.32 16.06 16.59
C LEU A 50 -13.98 17.30 17.43
N LEU A 51 -14.76 17.57 18.48
CA LEU A 51 -14.51 18.69 19.39
C LEU A 51 -13.14 18.56 20.07
N PHE A 52 -12.80 17.35 20.55
CA PHE A 52 -11.48 17.06 21.12
C PHE A 52 -10.36 17.35 20.11
N GLY A 53 -10.51 16.89 18.86
CA GLY A 53 -9.54 17.14 17.79
C GLY A 53 -9.32 18.64 17.53
N LEU A 54 -10.41 19.42 17.45
CA LEU A 54 -10.34 20.88 17.27
C LEU A 54 -9.65 21.59 18.44
N LEU A 55 -9.97 21.20 19.67
CA LEU A 55 -9.35 21.78 20.87
C LEU A 55 -7.88 21.36 21.03
N MET A 56 -7.51 20.15 20.60
CA MET A 56 -6.11 19.73 20.53
C MET A 56 -5.33 20.52 19.47
N LEU A 57 -5.95 20.84 18.34
CA LEU A 57 -5.35 21.73 17.34
C LEU A 57 -5.11 23.13 17.93
N ALA A 58 -6.10 23.69 18.63
CA ALA A 58 -5.95 24.97 19.33
C ALA A 58 -4.83 24.91 20.38
N THR A 59 -4.73 23.81 21.13
CA THR A 59 -3.67 23.59 22.12
C THR A 59 -2.30 23.50 21.45
N ALA A 60 -2.17 22.84 20.30
CA ALA A 60 -0.93 22.81 19.55
C ALA A 60 -0.51 24.22 19.11
N VAL A 61 -1.44 25.05 18.62
CA VAL A 61 -1.15 26.45 18.27
C VAL A 61 -0.66 27.23 19.49
N VAL A 62 -1.32 27.10 20.64
CA VAL A 62 -0.88 27.75 21.89
C VAL A 62 0.52 27.27 22.29
N PHE A 63 0.78 25.97 22.25
CA PHE A 63 2.09 25.40 22.58
C PHE A 63 3.20 25.93 21.67
N PHE A 64 3.05 25.82 20.35
CA PHE A 64 4.06 26.29 19.39
C PHE A 64 4.23 27.80 19.47
N SER A 65 3.15 28.57 19.65
CA SER A 65 3.24 30.02 19.78
C SER A 65 3.97 30.43 21.07
N GLY A 66 3.70 29.79 22.20
CA GLY A 66 4.35 30.10 23.47
C GLY A 66 5.81 29.66 23.54
N VAL A 67 6.15 28.46 23.04
CA VAL A 67 7.56 28.03 22.90
C VAL A 67 8.32 29.00 21.99
N SER A 68 7.69 29.46 20.91
CA SER A 68 8.29 30.45 20.01
C SER A 68 8.42 31.83 20.65
N ALA A 69 7.47 32.25 21.49
CA ALA A 69 7.57 33.49 22.24
C ALA A 69 8.78 33.48 23.18
N VAL A 70 8.98 32.38 23.92
CA VAL A 70 10.18 32.17 24.75
C VAL A 70 11.44 32.17 23.87
N GLY A 71 11.41 31.49 22.73
CA GLY A 71 12.48 31.46 21.73
C GLY A 71 12.91 32.84 21.25
N VAL A 72 11.96 33.68 20.84
CA VAL A 72 12.21 35.06 20.39
C VAL A 72 12.79 35.92 21.51
N MET A 73 12.25 35.83 22.73
CA MET A 73 12.76 36.59 23.88
C MET A 73 14.20 36.21 24.25
N LEU A 74 14.53 34.92 24.18
CA LEU A 74 15.88 34.43 24.43
C LEU A 74 16.81 34.70 23.24
N MET A 75 16.28 34.81 22.03
CA MET A 75 17.04 35.20 20.85
C MET A 75 17.43 36.67 20.93
N ASP A 76 16.50 37.54 21.32
CA ASP A 76 16.78 38.96 21.61
C ASP A 76 17.92 39.06 22.64
N LYS A 77 17.84 38.27 23.72
CA LYS A 77 18.90 38.22 24.74
C LYS A 77 20.24 37.72 24.19
N ALA A 78 20.23 36.67 23.37
CA ALA A 78 21.44 36.11 22.76
C ALA A 78 22.13 37.09 21.81
N GLN A 79 21.34 37.89 21.08
CA GLN A 79 21.80 38.98 20.21
C GLN A 79 22.24 40.23 20.99
N GLY A 80 22.02 40.28 22.30
CA GLY A 80 22.40 41.43 23.13
C GLY A 80 21.43 42.62 23.06
N ILE A 81 20.22 42.43 22.54
CA ILE A 81 19.17 43.45 22.49
C ILE A 81 18.20 43.30 23.67
N ALA A 82 17.39 44.34 23.91
CA ALA A 82 16.44 44.37 25.03
C ALA A 82 15.34 43.32 24.84
N VAL A 83 15.06 42.55 25.89
CA VAL A 83 14.05 41.49 25.87
C VAL A 83 12.64 42.09 25.78
N ARG A 84 11.88 41.68 24.75
CA ARG A 84 10.50 42.11 24.49
C ARG A 84 9.55 41.93 25.68
N GLY A 85 8.46 42.69 25.68
CA GLY A 85 7.33 42.48 26.58
C GLY A 85 6.54 41.21 26.25
N PHE A 86 5.67 40.78 27.17
CA PHE A 86 4.88 39.55 27.01
C PHE A 86 3.95 39.59 25.79
N ALA A 87 3.27 40.71 25.55
CA ALA A 87 2.35 40.86 24.43
C ALA A 87 3.08 40.80 23.07
N ASP A 88 4.17 41.55 22.94
CA ASP A 88 5.00 41.56 21.72
C ASP A 88 5.63 40.19 21.46
N ALA A 89 6.07 39.51 22.51
CA ALA A 89 6.61 38.16 22.42
C ALA A 89 5.54 37.14 21.99
N ALA A 90 4.33 37.23 22.55
CA ALA A 90 3.22 36.36 22.17
C ALA A 90 2.81 36.57 20.70
N TYR A 91 2.73 37.81 20.24
CA TYR A 91 2.45 38.14 18.84
C TYR A 91 3.55 37.62 17.90
N ALA A 92 4.82 37.87 18.24
CA ALA A 92 5.96 37.35 17.49
C ALA A 92 5.98 35.81 17.45
N GLY A 93 5.68 35.16 18.58
CA GLY A 93 5.56 33.71 18.68
C GLY A 93 4.46 33.14 17.79
N LEU A 94 3.29 33.79 17.77
CA LEU A 94 2.18 33.40 16.89
C LEU A 94 2.55 33.51 15.40
N LEU A 95 3.28 34.55 15.01
CA LEU A 95 3.79 34.73 13.64
C LEU A 95 4.87 33.70 13.22
N CYS A 96 5.43 32.96 14.18
CA CYS A 96 6.34 31.86 13.90
C CYS A 96 5.59 30.55 13.57
N VAL A 97 4.35 30.38 14.05
CA VAL A 97 3.57 29.14 13.89
C VAL A 97 3.42 28.72 12.42
N PRO A 98 3.06 29.60 11.46
CA PRO A 98 2.95 29.20 10.06
C PRO A 98 4.28 28.68 9.48
N LYS A 99 5.41 29.22 9.94
CA LYS A 99 6.75 28.80 9.47
C LYS A 99 7.09 27.41 10.00
N PHE A 100 6.82 27.13 11.27
CA PHE A 100 6.98 25.79 11.83
C PHE A 100 6.02 24.78 11.21
N LEU A 101 4.79 25.19 10.91
CA LEU A 101 3.84 24.36 10.17
C LEU A 101 4.36 24.05 8.77
N GLY A 102 4.91 25.03 8.06
CA GLY A 102 5.56 24.84 6.77
C GLY A 102 6.72 23.84 6.83
N LEU A 103 7.57 23.93 7.84
CA LEU A 103 8.66 22.97 8.06
C LEU A 103 8.11 21.56 8.40
N ALA A 104 7.10 21.47 9.26
CA ALA A 104 6.47 20.20 9.62
C ALA A 104 5.83 19.53 8.40
N LEU A 105 5.17 20.29 7.52
CA LEU A 105 4.61 19.78 6.27
C LEU A 105 5.72 19.33 5.31
N LEU A 106 6.81 20.09 5.18
CA LEU A 106 7.97 19.68 4.38
C LEU A 106 8.55 18.35 4.89
N ALA A 107 8.72 18.22 6.20
CA ALA A 107 9.23 17.01 6.84
C ALA A 107 8.27 15.82 6.68
N LEU A 108 6.97 16.06 6.78
CA LEU A 108 5.93 15.05 6.52
C LEU A 108 6.02 14.55 5.07
N VAL A 109 6.11 15.46 4.10
CA VAL A 109 6.26 15.08 2.68
C VAL A 109 7.55 14.28 2.46
N ALA A 110 8.68 14.72 3.01
CA ALA A 110 9.95 13.99 2.92
C ALA A 110 9.85 12.58 3.54
N THR A 111 9.17 12.47 4.68
CA THR A 111 8.94 11.19 5.38
C THR A 111 8.03 10.27 4.56
N LEU A 112 6.94 10.79 3.99
CA LEU A 112 6.04 10.04 3.12
C LEU A 112 6.75 9.57 1.84
N LEU A 113 7.60 10.41 1.24
CA LEU A 113 8.42 10.02 0.09
C LEU A 113 9.41 8.91 0.45
N PHE A 114 10.07 8.98 1.60
CA PHE A 114 10.93 7.90 2.08
C PHE A 114 10.15 6.59 2.27
N TYR A 115 8.98 6.64 2.94
CA TYR A 115 8.14 5.45 3.11
C TYR A 115 7.62 4.90 1.79
N LEU A 116 7.32 5.76 0.81
CA LEU A 116 6.94 5.35 -0.53
C LEU A 116 8.09 4.59 -1.21
N VAL A 117 9.32 5.12 -1.16
CA VAL A 117 10.51 4.44 -1.70
C VAL A 117 10.73 3.10 -1.00
N ALA A 118 10.65 3.07 0.34
CA ALA A 118 10.77 1.84 1.11
C ALA A 118 9.69 0.82 0.72
N ALA A 119 8.44 1.26 0.56
CA ALA A 119 7.34 0.40 0.13
C ALA A 119 7.56 -0.18 -1.27
N ILE A 120 8.06 0.61 -2.23
CA ILE A 120 8.41 0.14 -3.57
C ILE A 120 9.52 -0.92 -3.49
N ILE A 121 10.56 -0.68 -2.71
CA ILE A 121 11.66 -1.64 -2.51
C ILE A 121 11.13 -2.95 -1.91
N TYR A 122 10.32 -2.88 -0.84
CA TYR A 122 9.72 -4.07 -0.24
C TYR A 122 8.75 -4.79 -1.19
N PHE A 123 8.07 -4.05 -2.06
CA PHE A 123 7.23 -4.66 -3.09
C PHE A 123 8.06 -5.47 -4.09
N VAL A 124 9.22 -4.97 -4.52
CA VAL A 124 10.17 -5.74 -5.35
C VAL A 124 10.71 -6.97 -4.61
N CYS A 125 10.94 -6.85 -3.29
CA CYS A 125 11.34 -7.99 -2.45
C CYS A 125 10.26 -9.09 -2.32
N LYS A 126 9.06 -8.92 -2.89
CA LYS A 126 8.02 -9.97 -2.90
C LYS A 126 8.28 -11.08 -3.94
N ILE A 127 9.24 -10.92 -4.84
CA ILE A 127 9.54 -11.92 -5.89
C ILE A 127 10.08 -13.21 -5.23
N PRO A 128 9.50 -14.40 -5.50
CA PRO A 128 9.97 -15.65 -4.91
C PRO A 128 11.45 -15.94 -5.28
N LEU A 129 12.21 -16.54 -4.34
CA LEU A 129 13.67 -16.72 -4.35
C LEU A 129 14.53 -15.44 -4.28
N LEU A 130 14.34 -14.47 -5.17
CA LEU A 130 15.16 -13.25 -5.23
C LEU A 130 14.87 -12.28 -4.07
N GLY A 131 13.62 -12.29 -3.61
CA GLY A 131 13.09 -11.38 -2.61
C GLY A 131 13.74 -11.51 -1.23
N ALA A 132 14.09 -12.74 -0.82
CA ALA A 132 14.76 -12.98 0.46
C ALA A 132 16.18 -12.38 0.48
N VAL A 133 16.92 -12.55 -0.62
CA VAL A 133 18.27 -11.99 -0.76
C VAL A 133 18.22 -10.46 -0.83
N LEU A 134 17.27 -9.90 -1.59
CA LEU A 134 17.11 -8.45 -1.72
C LEU A 134 16.67 -7.82 -0.38
N ALA A 135 15.74 -8.44 0.35
CA ALA A 135 15.28 -7.97 1.64
C ALA A 135 16.39 -8.00 2.72
N PHE A 136 17.26 -9.01 2.69
CA PHE A 136 18.40 -9.13 3.59
C PHE A 136 19.33 -7.92 3.53
N VAL A 137 19.51 -7.32 2.35
CA VAL A 137 20.35 -6.12 2.17
C VAL A 137 19.53 -4.83 2.27
N ALA A 138 18.35 -4.79 1.65
CA ALA A 138 17.52 -3.58 1.58
C ALA A 138 17.02 -3.13 2.96
N HIS A 139 16.66 -4.07 3.85
CA HIS A 139 16.09 -3.71 5.15
C HIS A 139 17.11 -3.00 6.06
N PRO A 140 18.34 -3.52 6.27
CA PRO A 140 19.38 -2.79 6.99
C PRO A 140 19.71 -1.43 6.36
N VAL A 141 19.80 -1.34 5.03
CA VAL A 141 20.09 -0.07 4.33
C VAL A 141 19.00 0.96 4.60
N LEU A 142 17.72 0.57 4.52
CA LEU A 142 16.60 1.45 4.82
C LEU A 142 16.59 1.88 6.29
N ILE A 143 16.92 0.99 7.23
CA ILE A 143 17.05 1.35 8.64
C ILE A 143 18.17 2.37 8.85
N ILE A 144 19.35 2.13 8.28
CA ILE A 144 20.49 3.06 8.38
C ILE A 144 20.13 4.42 7.78
N ALA A 145 19.49 4.43 6.61
CA ALA A 145 19.03 5.66 5.97
C ALA A 145 17.99 6.40 6.82
N ALA A 146 16.96 5.71 7.33
CA ALA A 146 15.97 6.30 8.22
C ALA A 146 16.61 6.86 9.49
N SER A 147 17.57 6.13 10.07
CA SER A 147 18.29 6.53 11.29
C SER A 147 19.12 7.79 11.03
N ALA A 148 19.85 7.85 9.91
CA ALA A 148 20.61 9.02 9.51
C ALA A 148 19.72 10.24 9.29
N LEU A 149 18.54 10.06 8.66
CA LEU A 149 17.57 11.15 8.45
C LEU A 149 16.99 11.66 9.79
N ILE A 150 16.66 10.76 10.71
CA ILE A 150 16.16 11.14 12.05
C ILE A 150 17.24 11.89 12.83
N VAL A 151 18.49 11.40 12.81
CA VAL A 151 19.62 12.06 13.48
C VAL A 151 19.86 13.45 12.87
N ALA A 152 19.87 13.57 11.53
CA ALA A 152 20.00 14.87 10.87
C ALA A 152 18.87 15.83 11.25
N TRP A 153 17.64 15.31 11.34
CA TRP A 153 16.48 16.10 11.76
C TRP A 153 16.61 16.60 13.21
N VAL A 154 16.90 15.70 14.15
CA VAL A 154 16.95 16.00 15.58
C VAL A 154 18.18 16.81 15.97
N CYS A 155 19.34 16.54 15.36
CA CYS A 155 20.60 17.17 15.75
C CYS A 155 20.94 18.43 14.95
N VAL A 156 20.32 18.66 13.78
CA VAL A 156 20.68 19.79 12.91
C VAL A 156 19.45 20.58 12.50
N VAL A 157 18.50 19.97 11.79
CA VAL A 157 17.42 20.72 11.14
C VAL A 157 16.49 21.38 12.17
N ALA A 158 15.90 20.61 13.08
CA ALA A 158 15.01 21.13 14.11
C ALA A 158 15.70 22.14 15.05
N PRO A 159 16.89 21.85 15.62
CA PRO A 159 17.55 22.78 16.55
C PRO A 159 18.03 24.07 15.89
N MET A 160 18.41 24.07 14.61
CA MET A 160 18.92 25.28 13.93
C MET A 160 17.82 26.08 13.22
N PHE A 161 16.75 25.42 12.75
CA PHE A 161 15.65 26.12 12.08
C PHE A 161 14.88 27.00 13.05
N ALA A 162 14.67 26.55 14.30
CA ALA A 162 13.92 27.34 15.27
C ALA A 162 14.60 28.67 15.61
N PRO A 163 15.91 28.73 15.97
CA PRO A 163 16.67 29.97 16.09
C PRO A 163 16.71 30.81 14.82
N ALA A 164 16.81 30.19 13.64
CA ALA A 164 16.77 30.93 12.37
C ALA A 164 15.45 31.70 12.21
N VAL A 165 14.32 31.07 12.53
CA VAL A 165 13.00 31.72 12.54
C VAL A 165 12.91 32.79 13.61
N TRP A 166 13.38 32.52 14.83
CA TRP A 166 13.34 33.49 15.93
C TRP A 166 14.24 34.71 15.70
N SER A 167 15.30 34.57 14.89
CA SER A 167 16.15 35.68 14.44
C SER A 167 15.43 36.66 13.50
N GLY A 168 14.23 36.30 13.02
CA GLY A 168 13.41 37.14 12.14
C GLY A 168 13.53 36.81 10.66
N LEU A 169 14.23 35.73 10.28
CA LEU A 169 14.38 35.35 8.88
C LEU A 169 13.03 34.89 8.27
N PRO A 170 12.76 35.20 6.99
CA PRO A 170 11.66 34.60 6.26
C PRO A 170 11.91 33.09 6.07
N PHE A 171 10.86 32.33 5.77
CA PHE A 171 10.92 30.86 5.71
C PHE A 171 12.01 30.34 4.75
N LYS A 172 12.13 30.94 3.56
CA LYS A 172 13.14 30.56 2.56
C LYS A 172 14.56 30.79 3.07
N ALA A 173 14.86 32.01 3.54
CA ALA A 173 16.17 32.34 4.10
C ALA A 173 16.51 31.52 5.35
N ALA A 174 15.51 31.18 6.19
CA ALA A 174 15.72 30.28 7.32
C ALA A 174 16.14 28.88 6.86
N LEU A 175 15.50 28.34 5.82
CA LEU A 175 15.88 27.05 5.23
C LEU A 175 17.26 27.11 4.56
N ALA A 176 17.54 28.19 3.82
CA ALA A 176 18.84 28.45 3.19
C ALA A 176 19.97 28.48 4.23
N SER A 177 19.74 29.20 5.33
CA SER A 177 20.68 29.28 6.46
C SER A 177 20.97 27.90 7.05
N VAL A 178 19.93 27.10 7.34
CA VAL A 178 20.10 25.75 7.89
C VAL A 178 20.84 24.83 6.91
N ILE A 179 20.55 24.91 5.61
CA ILE A 179 21.23 24.12 4.58
C ILE A 179 22.70 24.56 4.45
N GLY A 180 22.98 25.85 4.44
CA GLY A 180 24.34 26.38 4.43
C GLY A 180 25.14 25.93 5.65
N ILE A 181 24.53 25.96 6.84
CA ILE A 181 25.12 25.46 8.09
C ILE A 181 25.41 23.96 7.97
N ALA A 182 24.43 23.18 7.50
CA ALA A 182 24.54 21.74 7.34
C ALA A 182 25.58 21.32 6.28
N ARG A 183 25.90 22.17 5.30
CA ARG A 183 26.90 21.87 4.26
C ARG A 183 28.30 22.28 4.66
N ASN A 184 28.44 23.44 5.30
CA ASN A 184 29.75 24.06 5.50
C ASN A 184 30.30 23.87 6.93
N ARG A 185 29.43 23.65 7.93
CA ARG A 185 29.82 23.62 9.35
C ARG A 185 29.14 22.51 10.16
N LEU A 186 28.68 21.43 9.50
CA LEU A 186 27.97 20.32 10.14
C LEU A 186 28.73 19.77 11.34
N VAL A 187 30.03 19.48 11.18
CA VAL A 187 30.84 18.87 12.24
C VAL A 187 30.91 19.77 13.47
N GLU A 188 31.14 21.07 13.29
CA GLU A 188 31.20 22.01 14.41
C GLU A 188 29.86 22.16 15.12
N VAL A 189 28.78 22.32 14.37
CA VAL A 189 27.43 22.45 14.93
C VAL A 189 27.01 21.19 15.66
N VAL A 190 27.24 20.02 15.07
CA VAL A 190 26.94 18.73 15.70
C VAL A 190 27.76 18.55 16.98
N LEU A 191 29.05 18.92 16.99
CA LEU A 191 29.87 18.83 18.21
C LEU A 191 29.35 19.76 19.31
N MET A 192 29.05 21.03 18.99
CA MET A 192 28.46 21.96 19.96
C MET A 192 27.10 21.47 20.47
N GLN A 193 26.31 20.89 19.57
CA GLN A 193 24.99 20.35 19.87
C GLN A 193 25.06 19.14 20.80
N ILE A 194 26.02 18.22 20.56
CA ILE A 194 26.27 17.06 21.41
C ILE A 194 26.65 17.53 22.81
N VAL A 195 27.54 18.52 22.95
CA VAL A 195 27.92 19.03 24.26
C VAL A 195 26.72 19.64 24.99
N LEU A 196 25.91 20.45 24.30
CA LEU A 196 24.68 21.02 24.87
C LEU A 196 23.70 19.92 25.31
N TYR A 197 23.50 18.88 24.51
CA TYR A 197 22.63 17.77 24.86
C TYR A 197 23.19 16.90 25.99
N ILE A 198 24.50 16.70 26.10
CA ILE A 198 25.10 16.02 27.24
C ILE A 198 24.85 16.83 28.53
N ILE A 199 25.04 18.15 28.50
CA ILE A 199 24.75 19.02 29.64
C ILE A 199 23.27 18.92 30.03
N LEU A 200 22.36 19.04 29.06
CA LEU A 200 20.92 18.91 29.30
C LEU A 200 20.55 17.51 29.80
N MET A 201 21.17 16.45 29.29
CA MET A 201 20.96 15.08 29.73
C MET A 201 21.41 14.91 31.18
N VAL A 202 22.55 15.46 31.59
CA VAL A 202 23.02 15.42 32.98
C VAL A 202 22.08 16.19 33.89
N ILE A 203 21.71 17.43 33.54
CA ILE A 203 20.79 18.25 34.34
C ILE A 203 19.43 17.55 34.48
N THR A 204 18.87 17.09 33.35
CA THR A 204 17.59 16.38 33.33
C THR A 204 17.70 15.06 34.10
N GLY A 205 18.78 14.30 33.94
CA GLY A 205 19.03 13.06 34.67
C GLY A 205 19.09 13.27 36.18
N LEU A 206 19.83 14.28 36.66
CA LEU A 206 19.91 14.61 38.08
C LEU A 206 18.56 15.07 38.64
N LEU A 207 17.83 15.91 37.89
CA LEU A 207 16.49 16.35 38.28
C LEU A 207 15.54 15.15 38.35
N PHE A 208 15.50 14.30 37.33
CA PHE A 208 14.57 13.16 37.28
C PHE A 208 14.94 12.07 38.29
N MET A 209 16.23 11.86 38.59
CA MET A 209 16.67 10.91 39.63
C MET A 209 16.16 11.28 41.02
N GLY A 210 16.12 12.57 41.38
CA GLY A 210 15.58 13.01 42.67
C GLY A 210 14.07 13.27 42.63
N LEU A 211 13.63 14.03 41.63
CA LEU A 211 12.27 14.53 41.53
C LEU A 211 11.25 13.44 41.21
N LEU A 212 11.52 12.53 40.27
CA LEU A 212 10.52 11.53 39.88
C LEU A 212 10.17 10.59 41.04
N PRO A 213 11.14 9.96 41.72
CA PRO A 213 10.81 9.07 42.84
C PRO A 213 10.07 9.81 43.95
N VAL A 214 10.53 11.01 44.31
CA VAL A 214 9.88 11.82 45.36
C VAL A 214 8.46 12.23 44.96
N SER A 215 8.26 12.65 43.71
CA SER A 215 6.93 13.03 43.21
C SER A 215 5.99 11.83 43.22
N ILE A 216 6.45 10.65 42.77
CA ILE A 216 5.66 9.41 42.79
C ILE A 216 5.34 9.03 44.24
N SER A 217 6.32 8.98 45.13
CA SER A 217 6.13 8.55 46.52
C SER A 217 5.21 9.50 47.30
N LEU A 218 5.41 10.81 47.21
CA LEU A 218 4.56 11.79 47.91
C LEU A 218 3.15 11.86 47.32
N THR A 219 3.00 11.70 46.00
CA THR A 219 1.68 11.68 45.36
C THR A 219 0.92 10.39 45.66
N ALA A 220 1.61 9.25 45.69
CA ALA A 220 1.03 7.97 46.11
C ALA A 220 0.62 8.00 47.58
N MET A 221 1.48 8.53 48.46
CA MET A 221 1.15 8.70 49.89
C MET A 221 -0.03 9.64 50.07
N GLY A 222 -0.01 10.82 49.41
CA GLY A 222 -1.10 11.77 49.45
C GLY A 222 -2.41 11.19 48.94
N THR A 223 -2.36 10.41 47.85
CA THR A 223 -3.53 9.73 47.28
C THR A 223 -4.05 8.65 48.21
N GLY A 224 -3.18 7.85 48.84
CA GLY A 224 -3.57 6.82 49.81
C GLY A 224 -4.29 7.38 51.03
N ILE A 225 -3.83 8.53 51.54
CA ILE A 225 -4.48 9.25 52.65
C ILE A 225 -5.80 9.89 52.18
N ALA A 226 -5.77 10.63 51.07
CA ALA A 226 -6.90 11.41 50.56
C ALA A 226 -8.06 10.56 49.99
N ALA A 227 -7.78 9.31 49.59
CA ALA A 227 -8.77 8.36 49.08
C ALA A 227 -9.28 7.37 50.15
N GLY A 228 -8.99 7.61 51.44
CA GLY A 228 -9.55 6.82 52.54
C GLY A 228 -9.02 5.39 52.62
N GLY A 229 -7.75 5.15 52.29
CA GLY A 229 -7.10 3.84 52.43
C GLY A 229 -7.37 2.84 51.28
N ALA A 230 -8.30 3.14 50.36
CA ALA A 230 -8.51 2.32 49.14
C ALA A 230 -7.47 2.62 48.03
N GLY A 231 -6.68 3.70 48.18
CA GLY A 231 -5.71 4.19 47.18
C GLY A 231 -4.29 3.66 47.34
N GLY A 232 -4.09 2.52 48.00
CA GLY A 232 -2.79 1.84 48.13
C GLY A 232 -2.34 1.16 46.84
N MET A 233 -2.32 1.87 45.71
CA MET A 233 -1.71 1.37 44.48
C MET A 233 -0.31 1.95 44.37
N GLY A 234 0.70 1.11 44.62
CA GLY A 234 2.09 1.43 44.32
C GLY A 234 2.33 1.65 42.81
N LEU A 235 3.57 2.00 42.46
CA LEU A 235 4.01 2.26 41.08
C LEU A 235 3.65 1.13 40.08
N GLU A 236 3.59 -0.12 40.55
CA GLU A 236 3.10 -1.27 39.78
C GLU A 236 1.63 -1.12 39.36
N GLY A 237 0.74 -0.73 40.29
CA GLY A 237 -0.67 -0.51 39.99
C GLY A 237 -0.87 0.58 38.94
N LEU A 238 -0.06 1.64 38.99
CA LEU A 238 -0.14 2.77 38.05
C LEU A 238 0.37 2.45 36.64
N MET A 239 1.38 1.56 36.51
CA MET A 239 1.92 1.14 35.21
C MET A 239 1.11 0.04 34.53
N TYR A 240 0.51 -0.87 35.29
CA TYR A 240 -0.31 -1.97 34.75
C TYR A 240 -1.76 -1.57 34.46
N MET A 241 -2.21 -0.47 35.04
CA MET A 241 -3.55 0.01 34.82
C MET A 241 -3.60 1.03 33.68
N GLY A 242 -4.05 0.56 32.52
CA GLY A 242 -4.29 1.40 31.35
C GLY A 242 -5.29 2.55 31.61
N PRO A 243 -5.63 3.35 30.57
CA PRO A 243 -6.43 4.58 30.69
C PRO A 243 -7.79 4.44 31.39
N ARG A 244 -8.30 3.21 31.55
CA ARG A 244 -9.59 2.89 32.19
C ARG A 244 -9.55 2.86 33.72
N ALA A 245 -8.38 2.77 34.36
CA ALA A 245 -8.33 2.80 35.82
C ALA A 245 -8.34 4.21 36.40
N LEU A 246 -7.74 5.16 35.68
CA LEU A 246 -7.86 6.59 36.00
C LEU A 246 -9.33 7.04 36.01
N SER A 247 -10.20 6.39 35.21
CA SER A 247 -11.64 6.67 35.20
C SER A 247 -12.44 6.01 36.33
N HIS A 248 -11.88 5.02 37.03
CA HIS A 248 -12.56 4.31 38.14
C HIS A 248 -12.04 4.71 39.52
N MET A 249 -10.95 5.48 39.60
CA MET A 249 -10.51 6.08 40.85
C MET A 249 -11.50 7.19 41.22
N GLY A 250 -12.26 7.01 42.29
CA GLY A 250 -13.15 8.04 42.84
C GLY A 250 -12.32 9.30 43.11
N MET A 251 -12.37 10.25 42.18
CA MET A 251 -11.57 11.48 42.24
C MET A 251 -12.17 12.41 43.29
N SER A 252 -11.81 12.20 44.55
CA SER A 252 -12.00 13.21 45.58
C SER A 252 -11.21 14.48 45.19
N GLY A 253 -11.73 15.66 45.53
CA GLY A 253 -11.10 16.94 45.15
C GLY A 253 -9.64 17.06 45.64
N SER A 254 -9.31 16.42 46.75
CA SER A 254 -7.94 16.32 47.29
C SER A 254 -7.00 15.52 46.39
N VAL A 255 -7.46 14.40 45.82
CA VAL A 255 -6.67 13.61 44.85
C VAL A 255 -6.43 14.40 43.57
N ILE A 256 -7.45 15.10 43.05
CA ILE A 256 -7.29 16.00 41.90
C ILE A 256 -6.24 17.08 42.21
N GLY A 257 -6.31 17.68 43.40
CA GLY A 257 -5.36 18.71 43.84
C GLY A 257 -3.90 18.21 43.87
N LEU A 258 -3.66 16.98 44.32
CA LEU A 258 -2.32 16.37 44.32
C LEU A 258 -1.76 16.21 42.90
N TRP A 259 -2.56 15.68 41.97
CA TRP A 259 -2.14 15.51 40.58
C TRP A 259 -1.91 16.85 39.86
N LEU A 260 -2.74 17.86 40.14
CA LEU A 260 -2.52 19.21 39.62
C LEU A 260 -1.24 19.85 40.19
N GLY A 261 -0.95 19.64 41.48
CA GLY A 261 0.29 20.11 42.11
C GLY A 261 1.54 19.53 41.45
N VAL A 262 1.54 18.22 41.16
CA VAL A 262 2.59 17.56 40.39
C VAL A 262 2.70 18.16 38.98
N GLY A 263 1.57 18.38 38.31
CA GLY A 263 1.54 19.00 36.97
C GLY A 263 2.18 20.39 36.95
N VAL A 264 1.87 21.24 37.94
CA VAL A 264 2.47 22.59 38.07
C VAL A 264 3.98 22.50 38.29
N LEU A 265 4.43 21.57 39.15
CA LEU A 265 5.86 21.33 39.38
C LEU A 265 6.59 20.96 38.09
N PHE A 266 6.02 20.05 37.29
CA PHE A 266 6.56 19.71 35.97
C PHE A 266 6.55 20.90 35.01
N CYS A 267 5.53 21.77 35.04
CA CYS A 267 5.52 22.99 34.23
C CYS A 267 6.72 23.90 34.55
N VAL A 268 7.04 24.09 35.83
CA VAL A 268 8.21 24.89 36.25
C VAL A 268 9.50 24.26 35.72
N ILE A 269 9.64 22.94 35.87
CA ILE A 269 10.86 22.23 35.51
C ILE A 269 11.08 22.19 34.00
N PHE A 270 10.03 21.90 33.22
CA PHE A 270 10.10 21.96 31.76
C PHE A 270 10.34 23.38 31.24
N ALA A 271 9.79 24.41 31.90
CA ALA A 271 10.10 25.80 31.55
C ALA A 271 11.58 26.12 31.79
N LEU A 272 12.16 25.71 32.93
CA LEU A 272 13.58 25.89 33.25
C LEU A 272 14.49 25.15 32.26
N LEU A 273 14.22 23.86 32.02
CA LEU A 273 15.00 23.03 31.09
C LEU A 273 14.88 23.54 29.65
N GLY A 274 13.66 23.89 29.23
CA GLY A 274 13.40 24.47 27.92
C GLY A 274 14.15 25.78 27.71
N GLN A 275 14.24 26.63 28.73
CA GLN A 275 14.96 27.90 28.68
C GLN A 275 16.46 27.72 28.47
N VAL A 276 17.09 26.80 29.20
CA VAL A 276 18.51 26.46 29.00
C VAL A 276 18.74 25.89 27.60
N ALA A 277 17.87 24.99 27.16
CA ALA A 277 17.97 24.39 25.83
C ALA A 277 17.85 25.46 24.74
N VAL A 278 16.79 26.27 24.76
CA VAL A 278 16.52 27.30 23.76
C VAL A 278 17.61 28.37 23.73
N MET A 279 18.10 28.83 24.89
CA MET A 279 19.22 29.78 24.95
C MET A 279 20.49 29.19 24.34
N GLY A 280 20.81 27.93 24.67
CA GLY A 280 21.94 27.22 24.08
C GLY A 280 21.83 27.10 22.56
N GLN A 281 20.64 26.76 22.04
CA GLN A 281 20.39 26.67 20.60
C GLN A 281 20.60 28.01 19.88
N ASN A 282 20.10 29.10 20.46
CA ASN A 282 20.26 30.44 19.89
C ASN A 282 21.73 30.84 19.78
N LEU A 283 22.54 30.56 20.80
CA LEU A 283 23.96 30.85 20.78
C LEU A 283 24.71 30.00 19.75
N VAL A 284 24.43 28.70 19.67
CA VAL A 284 25.04 27.80 18.66
C VAL A 284 24.68 28.27 17.25
N TYR A 285 23.41 28.64 17.01
CA TYR A 285 22.97 29.17 15.73
C TYR A 285 23.68 30.49 15.35
N LEU A 286 23.77 31.46 16.27
CA LEU A 286 24.45 32.73 15.99
C LEU A 286 25.93 32.52 15.68
N GLN A 287 26.59 31.58 16.36
CA GLN A 287 27.98 31.23 16.08
C GLN A 287 28.16 30.56 14.72
N ALA A 288 27.25 29.66 14.34
CA ALA A 288 27.30 28.99 13.05
C ALA A 288 26.98 29.95 11.89
N SER A 289 25.96 30.80 12.05
CA SER A 289 25.47 31.72 11.02
C SER A 289 26.40 32.91 10.77
N ALA A 290 27.18 33.36 11.76
CA ALA A 290 28.12 34.49 11.60
C ALA A 290 29.18 34.30 10.49
N SER A 291 29.35 33.08 9.98
CA SER A 291 30.38 32.75 8.98
C SER A 291 29.82 32.37 7.61
N ILE A 292 28.51 32.50 7.39
CA ILE A 292 27.84 32.01 6.18
C ILE A 292 27.19 33.18 5.43
N ASP A 293 27.46 33.26 4.13
CA ASP A 293 26.71 34.13 3.23
C ASP A 293 25.34 33.50 2.91
N SER A 294 24.32 33.94 3.64
CA SER A 294 22.94 33.47 3.47
C SER A 294 22.33 33.78 2.10
N THR A 295 22.87 34.76 1.38
CA THR A 295 22.32 35.19 0.08
C THR A 295 22.64 34.21 -1.04
N GLY A 296 23.85 33.62 -1.04
CA GLY A 296 24.25 32.61 -2.01
C GLY A 296 23.46 31.30 -1.89
N GLU A 297 23.15 30.86 -0.66
CA GLU A 297 22.36 29.64 -0.44
C GLU A 297 20.88 29.84 -0.79
N GLU A 298 20.32 31.04 -0.61
CA GLU A 298 18.94 31.34 -1.03
C GLU A 298 18.81 31.34 -2.56
N GLN A 299 19.80 31.88 -3.28
CA GLN A 299 19.87 31.79 -4.75
C GLN A 299 20.03 30.34 -5.23
N ALA A 300 20.85 29.54 -4.54
CA ALA A 300 21.00 28.12 -4.86
C ALA A 300 19.67 27.36 -4.70
N LEU A 301 18.88 27.67 -3.67
CA LEU A 301 17.55 27.10 -3.49
C LEU A 301 16.59 27.48 -4.62
N ASP A 302 16.55 28.76 -5.02
CA ASP A 302 15.71 29.19 -6.13
C ASP A 302 16.10 28.51 -7.45
N GLY A 303 17.41 28.27 -7.66
CA GLY A 303 17.92 27.43 -8.75
C GLY A 303 17.34 26.01 -8.72
N VAL A 304 17.43 25.33 -7.58
CA VAL A 304 16.86 23.97 -7.41
C VAL A 304 15.35 23.95 -7.65
N TRP A 305 14.61 24.95 -7.15
CA TRP A 305 13.16 25.04 -7.39
C TRP A 305 12.83 25.18 -8.88
N SER A 306 13.60 25.99 -9.60
CA SER A 306 13.42 26.16 -11.04
C SER A 306 13.71 24.86 -11.81
N ASP A 307 14.76 24.13 -11.43
CA ASP A 307 15.13 22.85 -12.03
C ASP A 307 14.10 21.76 -11.74
N VAL A 308 13.60 21.68 -10.50
CA VAL A 308 12.56 20.71 -10.12
C VAL A 308 11.28 20.99 -10.90
N ARG A 309 10.88 22.27 -11.04
CA ARG A 309 9.71 22.66 -11.83
C ARG A 309 9.86 22.24 -13.29
N LYS A 310 11.02 22.53 -13.89
CA LYS A 310 11.34 22.13 -15.26
C LYS A 310 11.28 20.62 -15.44
N ARG A 311 11.91 19.85 -14.54
CA ARG A 311 11.89 18.38 -14.58
C ARG A 311 10.49 17.79 -14.38
N ALA A 312 9.66 18.40 -13.54
CA ALA A 312 8.27 17.99 -13.35
C ALA A 312 7.42 18.25 -14.60
N GLU A 313 7.63 19.37 -15.29
CA GLU A 313 6.99 19.68 -16.56
C GLU A 313 7.43 18.68 -17.65
N GLU A 314 8.73 18.42 -17.78
CA GLU A 314 9.26 17.41 -18.72
C GLU A 314 8.71 16.00 -18.42
N ALA A 315 8.65 15.59 -17.16
CA ALA A 315 8.10 14.29 -16.77
C ALA A 315 6.60 14.17 -17.09
N LYS A 316 5.84 15.25 -16.87
CA LYS A 316 4.41 15.33 -17.22
C LYS A 316 4.20 15.20 -18.73
N GLU A 317 5.02 15.87 -19.54
CA GLU A 317 4.95 15.76 -21.00
C GLU A 317 5.30 14.35 -21.48
N ARG A 318 6.37 13.74 -20.93
CA ARG A 318 6.73 12.35 -21.25
C ARG A 318 5.63 11.36 -20.88
N ALA A 319 5.00 11.53 -19.71
CA ALA A 319 3.89 10.68 -19.28
C ALA A 319 2.66 10.83 -20.19
N LYS A 320 2.33 12.07 -20.61
CA LYS A 320 1.26 12.32 -21.58
C LYS A 320 1.55 11.66 -22.93
N ALA A 321 2.76 11.86 -23.47
CA ALA A 321 3.17 11.26 -24.73
C ALA A 321 3.17 9.72 -24.68
N ALA A 322 3.60 9.12 -23.57
CA ALA A 322 3.54 7.68 -23.37
C ALA A 322 2.11 7.15 -23.30
N ALA A 323 1.20 7.85 -22.60
CA ALA A 323 -0.21 7.50 -22.53
C ALA A 323 -0.89 7.61 -23.90
N GLU A 324 -0.53 8.61 -24.71
CA GLU A 324 -1.06 8.79 -26.05
C GLU A 324 -0.56 7.72 -27.03
N ARG A 325 0.73 7.35 -26.96
CA ARG A 325 1.27 6.19 -27.69
C ARG A 325 0.59 4.89 -27.30
N ALA A 326 0.34 4.67 -26.00
CA ALA A 326 -0.37 3.48 -25.53
C ALA A 326 -1.82 3.42 -26.07
N LYS A 327 -2.52 4.56 -26.10
CA LYS A 327 -3.85 4.67 -26.73
C LYS A 327 -3.80 4.38 -28.23
N GLN A 328 -2.81 4.90 -28.94
CA GLN A 328 -2.63 4.64 -30.38
C GLN A 328 -2.36 3.16 -30.65
N VAL A 329 -1.48 2.52 -29.87
CA VAL A 329 -1.20 1.07 -30.00
C VAL A 329 -2.44 0.23 -29.67
N ALA A 330 -3.21 0.61 -28.65
CA ALA A 330 -4.46 -0.07 -28.32
C ALA A 330 -5.52 0.09 -29.44
N ALA A 331 -5.62 1.29 -30.02
CA ALA A 331 -6.51 1.55 -31.16
C ALA A 331 -6.08 0.76 -32.41
N GLN A 332 -4.78 0.70 -32.70
CA GLN A 332 -4.24 -0.10 -33.81
C GLN A 332 -4.53 -1.59 -33.62
N LYS A 333 -4.28 -2.15 -32.43
CA LYS A 333 -4.61 -3.56 -32.13
C LYS A 333 -6.11 -3.82 -32.21
N ALA A 334 -6.96 -2.89 -31.79
CA ALA A 334 -8.40 -3.03 -31.93
C ALA A 334 -8.84 -3.04 -33.40
N GLN A 335 -8.22 -2.20 -34.25
CA GLN A 335 -8.45 -2.18 -35.69
C GLN A 335 -7.97 -3.47 -36.36
N GLU A 336 -6.80 -4.00 -35.99
CA GLU A 336 -6.28 -5.27 -36.50
C GLU A 336 -7.20 -6.45 -36.15
N VAL A 337 -7.70 -6.50 -34.91
CA VAL A 337 -8.65 -7.54 -34.48
C VAL A 337 -9.99 -7.41 -35.21
N ALA A 338 -10.48 -6.18 -35.44
CA ALA A 338 -11.69 -5.96 -36.22
C ALA A 338 -11.52 -6.44 -37.67
N ALA A 339 -10.40 -6.10 -38.32
CA ALA A 339 -10.10 -6.54 -39.68
C ALA A 339 -9.95 -8.07 -39.77
N ALA A 340 -9.28 -8.71 -38.80
CA ALA A 340 -9.16 -10.17 -38.74
C ALA A 340 -10.52 -10.86 -38.56
N ASN A 341 -11.43 -10.27 -37.78
CA ASN A 341 -12.79 -10.79 -37.61
C ASN A 341 -13.63 -10.66 -38.89
N GLU A 342 -13.49 -9.56 -39.63
CA GLU A 342 -14.14 -9.40 -40.93
C GLU A 342 -13.63 -10.42 -41.95
N ALA A 343 -12.31 -10.64 -42.03
CA ALA A 343 -11.72 -11.65 -42.89
C ALA A 343 -12.21 -13.07 -42.55
N ARG A 344 -12.34 -13.41 -41.25
CA ARG A 344 -12.91 -14.69 -40.81
C ARG A 344 -14.38 -14.84 -41.22
N LYS A 345 -15.18 -13.77 -41.12
CA LYS A 345 -16.59 -13.80 -41.56
C LYS A 345 -16.69 -14.01 -43.07
N ALA A 346 -15.84 -13.35 -43.86
CA ALA A 346 -15.79 -13.54 -45.31
C ALA A 346 -15.42 -14.98 -45.68
N ALA A 347 -14.37 -15.55 -45.07
CA ALA A 347 -13.96 -16.94 -45.30
C ALA A 347 -15.04 -17.95 -44.88
N ALA A 348 -15.74 -17.71 -43.76
CA ALA A 348 -16.85 -18.58 -43.33
C ALA A 348 -18.05 -18.51 -44.30
N ALA A 349 -18.34 -17.33 -44.86
CA ALA A 349 -19.39 -17.19 -45.87
C ALA A 349 -19.04 -17.93 -47.16
N GLU A 350 -17.78 -17.88 -47.59
CA GLU A 350 -17.29 -18.61 -48.77
C GLU A 350 -17.35 -20.13 -48.56
N GLN A 351 -16.96 -20.62 -47.38
CA GLN A 351 -17.10 -22.04 -47.02
C GLN A 351 -18.56 -22.50 -46.99
N ALA A 352 -19.47 -21.66 -46.48
CA ALA A 352 -20.90 -21.97 -46.47
C ALA A 352 -21.47 -22.07 -47.90
N GLN A 353 -21.03 -21.20 -48.81
CA GLN A 353 -21.40 -21.28 -50.23
C GLN A 353 -20.89 -22.56 -50.89
N GLN A 354 -19.64 -22.95 -50.63
CA GLN A 354 -19.07 -24.20 -51.15
C GLN A 354 -19.80 -25.45 -50.62
N GLN A 355 -20.15 -25.46 -49.33
CA GLN A 355 -20.91 -26.55 -48.74
C GLN A 355 -22.33 -26.65 -49.31
N ALA A 356 -22.99 -25.53 -49.56
CA ALA A 356 -24.29 -25.50 -50.22
C ALA A 356 -24.22 -26.05 -51.66
N ALA A 357 -23.16 -25.71 -52.41
CA ALA A 357 -22.95 -26.26 -53.75
C ALA A 357 -22.73 -27.78 -53.74
N LEU A 358 -21.90 -28.29 -52.83
CA LEU A 358 -21.68 -29.73 -52.66
C LEU A 358 -22.94 -30.49 -52.21
N ALA A 359 -23.78 -29.87 -51.38
CA ALA A 359 -25.06 -30.45 -50.97
C ALA A 359 -26.02 -30.58 -52.16
N ALA A 360 -26.13 -29.53 -53.00
CA ALA A 360 -26.94 -29.56 -54.21
C ALA A 360 -26.47 -30.65 -55.20
N GLU A 361 -25.15 -30.83 -55.36
CA GLU A 361 -24.58 -31.88 -56.21
C GLU A 361 -24.92 -33.30 -55.69
N ARG A 362 -24.86 -33.50 -54.37
CA ARG A 362 -25.27 -34.77 -53.74
C ARG A 362 -26.76 -35.06 -53.90
N GLU A 363 -27.61 -34.04 -53.84
CA GLU A 363 -29.04 -34.19 -54.08
C GLU A 363 -29.33 -34.59 -55.53
N ALA A 364 -28.67 -33.95 -56.50
CA ALA A 364 -28.76 -34.31 -57.92
C ALA A 364 -28.30 -35.77 -58.17
N ALA A 365 -27.21 -36.21 -57.54
CA ALA A 365 -26.73 -37.59 -57.64
C ALA A 365 -27.72 -38.62 -57.06
N ARG A 366 -28.39 -38.29 -55.94
CA ARG A 366 -29.44 -39.17 -55.38
C ARG A 366 -30.64 -39.30 -56.31
N GLN A 367 -31.09 -38.20 -56.89
CA GLN A 367 -32.19 -38.21 -57.85
C GLN A 367 -31.84 -39.05 -59.09
N ALA A 368 -30.61 -38.96 -59.59
CA ALA A 368 -30.13 -39.79 -60.69
C ALA A 368 -30.13 -41.29 -60.32
N ALA A 369 -29.64 -41.65 -59.14
CA ALA A 369 -29.64 -43.05 -58.68
C ALA A 369 -31.06 -43.62 -58.48
N GLU A 370 -31.98 -42.80 -57.96
CA GLU A 370 -33.38 -43.18 -57.81
C GLU A 370 -34.06 -43.42 -59.16
N SER A 371 -33.80 -42.55 -60.15
CA SER A 371 -34.31 -42.75 -61.51
C SER A 371 -33.78 -44.03 -62.18
N ALA A 372 -32.51 -44.36 -61.97
CA ALA A 372 -31.91 -45.59 -62.48
C ALA A 372 -32.51 -46.85 -61.84
N ARG A 373 -32.83 -46.79 -60.54
CA ARG A 373 -33.47 -47.90 -59.82
C ARG A 373 -34.88 -48.17 -60.36
N LEU A 374 -35.67 -47.12 -60.58
CA LEU A 374 -37.01 -47.25 -61.15
C LEU A 374 -36.96 -47.86 -62.57
N GLN A 375 -35.99 -47.47 -63.40
CA GLN A 375 -35.79 -48.06 -64.72
C GLN A 375 -35.42 -49.56 -64.65
N ALA A 376 -34.59 -49.96 -63.68
CA ALA A 376 -34.23 -51.36 -63.48
C ALA A 376 -35.43 -52.22 -63.02
N GLU A 377 -36.28 -51.70 -62.14
CA GLU A 377 -37.52 -52.38 -61.72
C GLU A 377 -38.51 -52.55 -62.89
N GLN A 378 -38.64 -51.53 -63.74
CA GLN A 378 -39.48 -51.63 -64.95
C GLN A 378 -38.97 -52.72 -65.91
N ALA A 379 -37.66 -52.78 -66.17
CA ALA A 379 -37.06 -53.81 -67.01
C ALA A 379 -37.24 -55.23 -66.44
N ALA A 380 -37.16 -55.40 -65.12
CA ALA A 380 -37.37 -56.69 -64.46
C ALA A 380 -38.84 -57.14 -64.54
N ALA A 381 -39.80 -56.22 -64.43
CA ALA A 381 -41.22 -56.53 -64.58
C ALA A 381 -41.57 -56.99 -66.01
N GLU A 382 -40.98 -56.37 -67.03
CA GLU A 382 -41.13 -56.80 -68.43
C GLU A 382 -40.57 -58.21 -68.66
N GLN A 383 -39.41 -58.53 -68.09
CA GLN A 383 -38.81 -59.87 -68.19
C GLN A 383 -39.66 -60.96 -67.50
N ALA A 384 -40.26 -60.64 -66.35
CA ALA A 384 -41.15 -61.56 -65.64
C ALA A 384 -42.45 -61.84 -66.42
N ALA A 385 -43.00 -60.83 -67.10
CA ALA A 385 -44.17 -61.00 -67.96
C ALA A 385 -43.87 -61.90 -69.17
N ALA A 386 -42.69 -61.76 -69.79
CA ALA A 386 -42.25 -62.62 -70.89
C ALA A 386 -42.05 -64.08 -70.44
N ALA A 387 -41.50 -64.31 -69.24
CA ALA A 387 -41.33 -65.66 -68.69
C ALA A 387 -42.66 -66.37 -68.40
N GLN A 388 -43.68 -65.64 -67.95
CA GLN A 388 -45.02 -66.20 -67.72
C GLN A 388 -45.70 -66.63 -69.02
N GLN A 389 -45.48 -65.89 -70.12
CA GLN A 389 -46.02 -66.26 -71.44
C GLN A 389 -45.40 -67.57 -71.96
N ALA A 390 -44.08 -67.76 -71.78
CA ALA A 390 -43.39 -68.98 -72.20
C ALA A 390 -43.84 -70.24 -71.43
N ALA A 391 -44.13 -70.10 -70.13
CA ALA A 391 -44.59 -71.22 -69.29
C ALA A 391 -45.98 -71.74 -69.69
N GLN A 392 -46.88 -70.84 -70.11
CA GLN A 392 -48.22 -71.22 -70.57
C GLN A 392 -48.20 -71.96 -71.92
N GLU A 393 -47.16 -71.76 -72.73
CA GLU A 393 -46.99 -72.45 -74.00
C GLU A 393 -46.47 -73.89 -73.83
N ALA A 394 -45.54 -74.10 -72.89
CA ALA A 394 -44.99 -75.43 -72.57
C ALA A 394 -46.05 -76.41 -72.02
N GLN A 395 -47.06 -75.90 -71.31
CA GLN A 395 -48.11 -76.73 -70.71
C GLN A 395 -49.12 -77.29 -71.72
N ARG A 396 -49.23 -76.68 -72.92
CA ARG A 396 -50.09 -77.20 -74.00
C ARG A 396 -49.54 -78.43 -74.73
N LEU A 397 -48.24 -78.70 -74.61
CA LEU A 397 -47.57 -79.77 -75.38
C LEU A 397 -47.49 -81.12 -74.63
N ALA A 398 -47.95 -81.19 -73.38
CA ALA A 398 -47.78 -82.36 -72.51
C ALA A 398 -48.94 -83.38 -72.49
N ASP A 399 -50.07 -83.16 -73.17
CA ASP A 399 -51.28 -84.01 -73.10
C ASP A 399 -51.40 -85.14 -74.16
N ALA A 400 -50.34 -85.47 -74.92
CA ALA A 400 -50.35 -86.52 -75.94
C ALA A 400 -49.40 -87.71 -75.67
N GLN A 401 -49.97 -88.76 -75.07
CA GLN A 401 -49.62 -90.19 -75.19
C GLN A 401 -48.61 -90.84 -74.21
N PRO A 402 -48.85 -92.09 -73.73
CA PRO A 402 -48.27 -92.62 -72.47
C PRO A 402 -47.54 -93.99 -72.53
N ALA A 403 -46.78 -94.24 -71.44
CA ALA A 403 -46.49 -95.50 -70.72
C ALA A 403 -45.50 -96.56 -71.30
N ALA A 404 -44.44 -96.89 -70.53
CA ALA A 404 -44.34 -98.13 -69.73
C ALA A 404 -42.96 -98.32 -69.02
N ALA A 405 -43.00 -98.73 -67.75
CA ALA A 405 -41.92 -99.17 -66.85
C ALA A 405 -41.60 -100.69 -67.07
N PRO A 406 -40.82 -101.48 -66.25
CA PRO A 406 -40.53 -101.35 -64.81
C PRO A 406 -39.20 -101.92 -64.23
N GLN A 407 -39.03 -101.70 -62.91
CA GLN A 407 -38.47 -102.57 -61.83
C GLN A 407 -37.32 -102.00 -60.95
N THR A 408 -37.57 -102.14 -59.63
CA THR A 408 -37.02 -101.60 -58.35
C THR A 408 -36.07 -102.61 -57.63
N PRO A 409 -35.55 -102.45 -56.38
CA PRO A 409 -35.56 -101.33 -55.38
C PRO A 409 -34.24 -101.03 -54.60
N ASP A 410 -34.29 -99.92 -53.83
CA ASP A 410 -33.65 -99.59 -52.52
C ASP A 410 -32.12 -99.39 -52.39
N ALA A 411 -31.56 -98.40 -51.67
CA ALA A 411 -32.07 -97.50 -50.62
C ALA A 411 -31.26 -96.17 -50.51
N ALA A 412 -31.98 -95.07 -50.22
CA ALA A 412 -31.64 -93.83 -49.48
C ALA A 412 -30.38 -92.99 -49.82
N PRO A 413 -30.54 -91.65 -49.89
CA PRO A 413 -29.61 -90.77 -49.17
C PRO A 413 -30.30 -89.70 -48.30
N ALA A 414 -29.58 -89.35 -47.25
CA ALA A 414 -29.93 -88.40 -46.21
C ALA A 414 -29.77 -86.93 -46.63
N ALA A 415 -30.44 -86.07 -45.85
CA ALA A 415 -30.54 -84.62 -45.94
C ALA A 415 -29.18 -83.85 -46.02
N PRO A 416 -29.16 -82.64 -46.61
CA PRO A 416 -28.02 -81.74 -46.50
C PRO A 416 -27.97 -81.07 -45.12
N VAL A 417 -26.83 -81.23 -44.45
CA VAL A 417 -26.49 -80.63 -43.15
C VAL A 417 -25.98 -79.21 -43.37
N ALA A 418 -26.47 -78.25 -42.58
CA ALA A 418 -26.06 -76.85 -42.57
C ALA A 418 -24.54 -76.66 -42.41
N ALA A 419 -23.98 -75.73 -43.17
CA ALA A 419 -22.60 -75.26 -43.02
C ALA A 419 -22.46 -74.38 -41.75
N PRO A 420 -21.37 -74.50 -40.99
CA PRO A 420 -21.12 -73.62 -39.85
C PRO A 420 -20.79 -72.18 -40.30
N SER A 421 -21.22 -71.20 -39.51
CA SER A 421 -20.92 -69.77 -39.69
C SER A 421 -19.89 -69.30 -38.66
N CYS A 422 -19.00 -68.39 -39.05
CA CYS A 422 -18.03 -67.79 -38.13
C CYS A 422 -18.73 -67.04 -36.97
N PRO A 423 -18.37 -67.26 -35.69
CA PRO A 423 -19.02 -66.59 -34.56
C PRO A 423 -18.75 -65.08 -34.49
N SER A 424 -17.71 -64.58 -35.18
CA SER A 424 -17.34 -63.16 -35.13
C SER A 424 -17.95 -62.31 -36.25
N CYS A 425 -18.20 -62.88 -37.43
CA CYS A 425 -18.67 -62.12 -38.59
C CYS A 425 -19.84 -62.77 -39.34
N HIS A 426 -20.29 -63.95 -38.89
CA HIS A 426 -21.37 -64.74 -39.49
C HIS A 426 -21.18 -65.17 -40.96
N GLY A 427 -19.99 -64.98 -41.53
CA GLY A 427 -19.63 -65.52 -42.85
C GLY A 427 -19.62 -67.04 -42.87
N GLN A 428 -19.97 -67.64 -44.01
CA GLN A 428 -19.92 -69.10 -44.22
C GLN A 428 -18.46 -69.57 -44.19
N VAL A 429 -18.20 -70.67 -43.45
CA VAL A 429 -16.87 -71.26 -43.34
C VAL A 429 -16.92 -72.77 -43.61
N GLY A 430 -15.89 -73.29 -44.25
CA GLY A 430 -15.73 -74.72 -44.50
C GLY A 430 -15.38 -75.46 -43.21
N ARG A 431 -15.85 -76.72 -43.06
CA ARG A 431 -15.59 -77.55 -41.86
C ARG A 431 -14.10 -77.82 -41.59
N THR A 432 -13.24 -77.60 -42.57
CA THR A 432 -11.79 -77.84 -42.49
C THR A 432 -10.95 -76.58 -42.25
N ASP A 433 -11.58 -75.40 -42.23
CA ASP A 433 -10.85 -74.13 -42.16
C ASP A 433 -10.31 -73.88 -40.74
N SER A 434 -9.04 -73.50 -40.66
CA SER A 434 -8.39 -73.14 -39.38
C SER A 434 -8.64 -71.67 -39.00
N PHE A 435 -8.92 -70.83 -40.00
CA PHE A 435 -9.22 -69.41 -39.88
C PHE A 435 -10.37 -69.04 -40.82
N CYS A 436 -11.18 -68.04 -40.45
CA CYS A 436 -12.21 -67.50 -41.32
C CYS A 436 -11.59 -66.61 -42.41
N GLU A 437 -11.84 -66.91 -43.69
CA GLU A 437 -11.32 -66.14 -44.83
C GLU A 437 -11.87 -64.71 -44.91
N HIS A 438 -13.01 -64.42 -44.26
CA HIS A 438 -13.65 -63.11 -44.32
C HIS A 438 -13.13 -62.12 -43.26
N CYS A 439 -12.72 -62.60 -42.08
CA CYS A 439 -12.29 -61.73 -40.97
C CYS A 439 -11.02 -62.19 -40.24
N GLY A 440 -10.42 -63.32 -40.60
CA GLY A 440 -9.20 -63.86 -39.99
C GLY A 440 -9.39 -64.53 -38.62
N HIS A 441 -10.63 -64.70 -38.14
CA HIS A 441 -10.90 -65.30 -36.83
C HIS A 441 -10.56 -66.79 -36.79
N LYS A 442 -9.81 -67.25 -35.77
CA LYS A 442 -9.40 -68.65 -35.60
C LYS A 442 -10.59 -69.52 -35.18
N LEU A 443 -10.88 -70.59 -35.91
CA LEU A 443 -12.10 -71.40 -35.74
C LEU A 443 -11.90 -72.68 -34.92
N LYS A 444 -10.65 -73.13 -34.73
CA LYS A 444 -10.27 -74.24 -33.84
C LYS A 444 -9.31 -73.75 -32.76
N PRO A 445 -9.43 -74.25 -31.51
CA PRO A 445 -8.46 -73.96 -30.45
C PRO A 445 -7.03 -74.35 -30.88
#